data_AF-A0A8X7WV03-F1
#
_entry.id   AF-A0A8X7WV03-F1
#
_cell.length_a   1.000
_cell.length_b   1.000
_cell.length_c   1.000
_cell.angle_alpha   90.00
_cell.angle_beta   90.00
_cell.angle_gamma   90.00
#
_symmetry.space_group_name_H-M   'P 1'
#
loop_
_entity.id
_entity.type
_entity.pdbx_description
1 polymer ?
#
loop_
_entity_poly.entity_id
_entity_poly.type
_entity_poly.pdbx_seq_one_letter_code
_entity_poly.pdbx_strand_id
1 'polypeptide(L)'
;MHLCVVASLLLIVTARETESASLCPVKTLIWGPGLNPKIVLPARYFYVQAVDSQGHNFTSSPGENAFQVKIFAPGEQHSRIWVQALDRKDGSFIVRYRMYASYQKLQIEVKVKDVHVAKSPYILEGPVYHESCECPESRPSEWLRHMKCPKSIPQILHDLQLFQTVDLDVIAKEIPSRFGQRQSLCHYVIKNNKVYLKTYGEHVGFHIFMDAILLSLTRKVKMPDVEFFVNLGDWPLEKRNSGKNLHPIFSWCGSNETRDIVMPTYDLTESVLETMGRVSLDMMSVQANTGPAWEDKNSTAFWRGRDSRKERLELVKLARRHPHLIDAAFTNFFFFKHDERLYGPLVKQISFFDFFKYKYQLNIDGTVAAYRLPYLLAGDSVVLKQDSIFYEHFYNDLRPWTHYIPLKSDLSDLLEKIQWAKENDEEVF
;
A
#
# COMPACT_ATOMS: atom_id res chain seq x y z
N MET A 1 32.65 60.46 42.41
CA MET A 1 31.18 60.36 42.32
C MET A 1 30.82 60.45 40.85
N HIS A 2 30.19 59.40 40.30
CA HIS A 2 29.62 59.27 38.94
C HIS A 2 30.63 59.15 37.77
N LEU A 3 30.45 58.31 36.75
CA LEU A 3 29.39 57.35 36.39
C LEU A 3 30.01 56.34 35.37
N CYS A 4 29.80 55.04 35.56
CA CYS A 4 30.00 54.03 34.50
C CYS A 4 28.92 54.20 33.44
N VAL A 5 29.29 54.22 32.15
CA VAL A 5 28.36 54.11 31.03
C VAL A 5 28.56 52.72 30.41
N VAL A 6 27.63 51.81 30.69
CA VAL A 6 27.48 50.54 29.97
C VAL A 6 26.55 50.81 28.79
N ALA A 7 27.08 50.70 27.57
CA ALA A 7 26.28 50.78 26.36
C ALA A 7 25.70 49.39 26.05
N SER A 8 24.40 49.22 26.25
CA SER A 8 23.65 48.05 25.80
C SER A 8 23.29 48.22 24.31
N LEU A 9 23.90 47.43 23.42
CA LEU A 9 23.43 47.29 22.05
C LEU A 9 22.15 46.43 22.06
N LEU A 10 20.99 47.04 21.81
CA LEU A 10 19.79 46.32 21.40
C LEU A 10 19.94 45.90 19.93
N LEU A 11 20.15 44.61 19.69
CA LEU A 11 19.93 43.98 18.39
C LEU A 11 18.41 43.84 18.19
N ILE A 12 17.83 44.76 17.44
CA ILE A 12 16.46 44.62 16.92
C ILE A 12 16.53 43.58 15.79
N VAL A 13 16.23 42.32 16.13
CA VAL A 13 15.89 41.31 15.12
C VAL A 13 14.50 41.68 14.63
N THR A 14 14.43 42.34 13.47
CA THR A 14 13.17 42.49 12.75
C THR A 14 12.71 41.09 12.32
N ALA A 15 11.77 40.52 13.05
CA ALA A 15 10.98 39.41 12.55
C ALA A 15 10.29 39.92 11.27
N ARG A 16 10.75 39.43 10.11
CA ARG A 16 9.90 39.45 8.92
C ARG A 16 8.72 38.57 9.27
N GLU A 17 7.58 39.19 9.56
CA GLU A 17 6.29 38.53 9.42
C GLU A 17 6.22 38.07 7.95
N THR A 18 6.57 36.81 7.71
CA THR A 18 6.18 36.15 6.47
C THR A 18 4.66 36.19 6.43
N GLU A 19 4.10 37.00 5.54
CA GLU A 19 2.71 36.89 5.13
C GLU A 19 2.40 35.40 5.01
N SER A 20 1.50 34.89 5.87
CA SER A 20 1.09 33.49 5.80
C SER A 20 0.61 33.25 4.36
N ALA A 21 1.30 32.39 3.62
CA ALA A 21 1.02 32.14 2.23
C ALA A 21 -0.48 31.82 2.08
N SER A 22 -1.22 32.68 1.37
CA SER A 22 -2.66 32.52 1.23
C SER A 22 -2.95 31.51 0.12
N LEU A 23 -3.76 30.51 0.44
CA LEU A 23 -4.19 29.48 -0.51
C LEU A 23 -4.90 30.13 -1.71
N CYS A 24 -4.41 29.86 -2.93
CA CYS A 24 -4.93 30.40 -4.17
C CYS A 24 -5.82 29.36 -4.90
N PRO A 25 -7.15 29.57 -4.97
CA PRO A 25 -8.07 28.63 -5.64
C PRO A 25 -7.72 28.39 -7.11
N VAL A 26 -7.34 29.45 -7.83
CA VAL A 26 -7.07 29.39 -9.28
C VAL A 26 -5.78 28.63 -9.59
N LYS A 27 -4.76 28.74 -8.74
CA LYS A 27 -3.45 28.09 -8.94
C LYS A 27 -3.36 26.69 -8.35
N THR A 28 -4.26 26.34 -7.42
CA THR A 28 -4.40 24.98 -6.87
C THR A 28 -4.51 23.96 -8.01
N LEU A 29 -3.85 22.81 -7.88
CA LEU A 29 -3.82 21.78 -8.92
C LEU A 29 -4.70 20.60 -8.53
N ILE A 30 -5.39 20.00 -9.50
CA ILE A 30 -6.16 18.77 -9.31
C ILE A 30 -5.89 17.81 -10.46
N TRP A 31 -5.56 16.56 -10.13
CA TRP A 31 -5.34 15.49 -11.09
C TRP A 31 -5.62 14.12 -10.48
N GLY A 32 -5.91 13.10 -11.29
CA GLY A 32 -6.00 11.73 -10.80
C GLY A 32 -7.01 10.88 -11.55
N PRO A 33 -7.02 9.56 -11.29
CA PRO A 33 -7.86 8.61 -12.02
C PRO A 33 -9.36 8.80 -11.79
N GLY A 34 -9.75 9.31 -10.62
CA GLY A 34 -11.15 9.58 -10.26
C GLY A 34 -11.80 10.66 -11.13
N LEU A 35 -11.03 11.47 -11.84
CA LEU A 35 -11.54 12.47 -12.79
C LEU A 35 -11.77 11.91 -14.20
N ASN A 36 -11.66 10.59 -14.39
CA ASN A 36 -11.91 9.94 -15.68
C ASN A 36 -13.09 8.97 -15.57
N PRO A 37 -14.19 9.17 -16.33
CA PRO A 37 -15.36 8.28 -16.25
C PRO A 37 -15.03 6.84 -16.69
N LYS A 38 -14.03 6.67 -17.58
CA LYS A 38 -13.63 5.37 -18.13
C LYS A 38 -12.80 4.50 -17.18
N ILE A 39 -12.28 5.05 -16.09
CA ILE A 39 -11.54 4.29 -15.08
C ILE A 39 -12.54 3.77 -14.05
N VAL A 40 -12.65 2.46 -13.89
CA VAL A 40 -13.58 1.83 -12.94
C VAL A 40 -12.79 1.21 -11.79
N LEU A 41 -12.85 1.86 -10.63
CA LEU A 41 -12.19 1.44 -9.38
C LEU A 41 -13.23 1.27 -8.27
N PRO A 42 -12.99 0.38 -7.29
CA PRO A 42 -13.86 0.22 -6.12
C PRO A 42 -14.06 1.52 -5.36
N ALA A 43 -12.96 2.19 -4.99
CA ALA A 43 -12.92 3.57 -4.58
C ALA A 43 -12.15 4.38 -5.64
N ARG A 44 -12.75 5.45 -6.12
CA ARG A 44 -12.13 6.39 -7.05
C ARG A 44 -11.45 7.50 -6.27
N TYR A 45 -10.36 8.05 -6.80
CA TYR A 45 -9.61 9.08 -6.09
C TYR A 45 -8.90 10.04 -7.03
N PHE A 46 -8.63 11.24 -6.54
CA PHE A 46 -7.82 12.25 -7.19
C PHE A 46 -7.06 13.07 -6.13
N TYR A 47 -6.02 13.75 -6.56
CA TYR A 47 -5.16 14.57 -5.74
C TYR A 47 -5.52 16.04 -5.87
N VAL A 48 -5.34 16.79 -4.79
CA VAL A 48 -5.41 18.26 -4.76
C VAL A 48 -4.10 18.76 -4.16
N GLN A 49 -3.35 19.59 -4.90
CA GLN A 49 -2.15 20.28 -4.40
C GLN A 49 -2.53 21.72 -4.06
N ALA A 50 -2.38 22.10 -2.79
CA ALA A 50 -2.52 23.49 -2.38
C ALA A 50 -1.36 24.32 -2.93
N VAL A 51 -1.69 25.49 -3.49
CA VAL A 51 -0.74 26.42 -4.12
C VAL A 51 -1.04 27.83 -3.64
N ASP A 52 -0.01 28.59 -3.33
CA ASP A 52 -0.14 29.97 -2.86
C ASP A 52 -0.41 30.97 -3.99
N SER A 53 -0.62 32.24 -3.64
CA SER A 53 -0.84 33.34 -4.59
C SER A 53 0.35 33.59 -5.51
N GLN A 54 1.57 33.19 -5.12
CA GLN A 54 2.79 33.33 -5.92
C GLN A 54 2.97 32.16 -6.90
N GLY A 55 2.34 31.02 -6.66
CA GLY A 55 2.45 29.81 -7.47
C GLY A 55 3.35 28.74 -6.86
N HIS A 56 3.74 28.87 -5.59
CA HIS A 56 4.50 27.86 -4.87
C HIS A 56 3.56 26.82 -4.27
N ASN A 57 3.96 25.55 -4.36
CA ASN A 57 3.26 24.46 -3.69
C ASN A 57 3.44 24.62 -2.18
N PHE A 58 2.35 24.42 -1.44
CA PHE A 58 2.45 24.21 0.00
C PHE A 58 3.23 22.92 0.25
N THR A 59 4.11 22.96 1.25
CA THR A 59 4.86 21.81 1.77
C THR A 59 4.34 21.37 3.14
N SER A 60 3.31 22.05 3.65
CA SER A 60 2.63 21.76 4.91
C SER A 60 1.12 21.91 4.73
N SER A 61 0.34 21.19 5.54
CA SER A 61 -1.11 21.28 5.50
C SER A 61 -1.63 22.72 5.65
N PRO A 62 -2.50 23.21 4.73
CA PRO A 62 -3.26 24.45 4.92
C PRO A 62 -4.48 24.29 5.85
N GLY A 63 -4.64 23.11 6.47
CA GLY A 63 -5.75 22.74 7.34
C GLY A 63 -6.60 21.60 6.75
N GLU A 64 -7.06 20.68 7.60
CA GLU A 64 -7.76 19.46 7.18
C GLU A 64 -9.04 19.71 6.37
N ASN A 65 -9.69 20.86 6.62
CA ASN A 65 -10.93 21.27 5.95
C ASN A 65 -10.68 22.37 4.90
N ALA A 66 -9.44 22.51 4.41
CA ALA A 66 -9.10 23.52 3.41
C ALA A 66 -9.94 23.41 2.13
N PHE A 67 -10.28 22.18 1.73
CA PHE A 67 -11.06 21.89 0.54
C PHE A 67 -12.43 21.29 0.88
N GLN A 68 -13.49 21.94 0.41
CA GLN A 68 -14.84 21.39 0.45
C GLN A 68 -15.10 20.62 -0.85
N VAL A 69 -15.42 19.33 -0.73
CA VAL A 69 -15.69 18.47 -1.88
C VAL A 69 -17.14 18.02 -1.87
N LYS A 70 -17.84 18.19 -2.99
CA LYS A 70 -19.18 17.67 -3.21
C LYS A 70 -19.23 16.91 -4.53
N ILE A 71 -19.75 15.68 -4.50
CA ILE A 71 -19.92 14.84 -5.68
C ILE A 71 -21.37 14.39 -5.77
N PHE A 72 -22.01 14.63 -6.91
CA PHE A 72 -23.40 14.26 -7.15
C PHE A 72 -23.68 14.06 -8.64
N ALA A 73 -24.77 13.37 -8.95
CA ALA A 73 -25.29 13.20 -10.29
C ALA A 73 -26.40 14.23 -10.55
N PRO A 74 -26.22 15.18 -11.48
CA PRO A 74 -27.26 16.14 -11.84
C PRO A 74 -28.51 15.42 -12.37
N GLY A 75 -29.69 15.81 -11.87
CA GLY A 75 -30.98 15.21 -12.24
C GLY A 75 -31.40 14.00 -11.41
N GLU A 76 -30.50 13.45 -10.59
CA GLU A 76 -30.84 12.41 -9.61
C GLU A 76 -31.32 13.05 -8.30
N GLN A 77 -32.42 12.54 -7.74
CA GLN A 77 -32.93 13.04 -6.45
C GLN A 77 -31.95 12.77 -5.31
N HIS A 78 -31.27 11.62 -5.34
CA HIS A 78 -30.28 11.22 -4.33
C HIS A 78 -29.10 10.51 -4.97
N SER A 79 -27.89 11.07 -4.79
CA SER A 79 -26.64 10.43 -5.19
C SER A 79 -26.07 9.62 -4.03
N ARG A 80 -26.00 8.29 -4.17
CA ARG A 80 -25.40 7.38 -3.18
C ARG A 80 -23.88 7.33 -3.37
N ILE A 81 -23.21 8.41 -2.96
CA ILE A 81 -21.77 8.59 -3.10
C ILE A 81 -21.19 9.00 -1.75
N TRP A 82 -20.25 8.20 -1.25
CA TRP A 82 -19.50 8.54 -0.03
C TRP A 82 -18.18 9.19 -0.43
N VAL A 83 -17.85 10.35 0.15
CA VAL A 83 -16.66 11.16 -0.19
C VAL A 83 -15.85 11.43 1.07
N GLN A 84 -14.52 11.39 0.94
CA GLN A 84 -13.57 11.81 1.96
C GLN A 84 -12.44 12.60 1.32
N ALA A 85 -12.02 13.69 1.97
CA ALA A 85 -10.78 14.39 1.66
C ALA A 85 -9.77 14.05 2.75
N LEU A 86 -8.62 13.50 2.34
CA LEU A 86 -7.56 13.06 3.23
C LEU A 86 -6.38 14.02 3.11
N ASP A 87 -6.04 14.71 4.19
CA ASP A 87 -4.89 15.61 4.28
C ASP A 87 -3.60 14.81 4.47
N ARG A 88 -2.67 14.89 3.51
CA ARG A 88 -1.38 14.18 3.56
C ARG A 88 -0.33 14.91 4.39
N LYS A 89 -0.66 16.07 4.96
CA LYS A 89 0.21 16.93 5.79
C LYS A 89 1.38 17.58 5.06
N ASP A 90 1.59 17.25 3.80
CA ASP A 90 2.64 17.79 2.90
C ASP A 90 2.13 18.92 1.98
N GLY A 91 0.95 19.48 2.26
CA GLY A 91 0.28 20.48 1.40
C GLY A 91 -0.55 19.88 0.27
N SER A 92 -0.63 18.55 0.18
CA SER A 92 -1.51 17.84 -0.75
C SER A 92 -2.60 17.04 -0.05
N PHE A 93 -3.66 16.72 -0.81
CA PHE A 93 -4.81 15.97 -0.33
C PHE A 93 -5.14 14.83 -1.30
N ILE A 94 -5.60 13.71 -0.76
CA ILE A 94 -6.26 12.64 -1.53
C ILE A 94 -7.76 12.79 -1.33
N VAL A 95 -8.47 13.17 -2.37
CA VAL A 95 -9.93 13.09 -2.38
C VAL A 95 -10.32 11.75 -2.94
N ARG A 96 -11.01 10.94 -2.13
CA ARG A 96 -11.50 9.62 -2.52
C ARG A 96 -13.01 9.52 -2.36
N TYR A 97 -13.63 8.72 -3.20
CA TYR A 97 -15.06 8.49 -3.15
C TYR A 97 -15.45 7.10 -3.63
N ARG A 98 -16.51 6.56 -3.01
CA ARG A 98 -17.11 5.27 -3.35
C ARG A 98 -18.56 5.49 -3.79
N MET A 99 -18.92 4.90 -4.91
CA MET A 99 -20.27 4.98 -5.48
C MET A 99 -21.03 3.69 -5.20
N TYR A 100 -22.32 3.81 -4.88
CA TYR A 100 -23.23 2.69 -4.65
C TYR A 100 -24.37 2.63 -5.69
N ALA A 101 -24.28 3.44 -6.74
CA ALA A 101 -25.03 3.28 -8.00
C ALA A 101 -24.16 3.76 -9.18
N SER A 102 -24.56 3.41 -10.40
CA SER A 102 -23.95 3.93 -11.63
C SER A 102 -24.74 5.13 -12.15
N TYR A 103 -24.07 6.08 -12.79
CA TYR A 103 -24.67 7.37 -13.19
C TYR A 103 -24.36 7.71 -14.64
N GLN A 104 -25.23 8.44 -15.34
CA GLN A 104 -24.96 8.93 -16.71
C GLN A 104 -24.15 10.24 -16.75
N LYS A 105 -24.07 10.92 -15.61
CA LYS A 105 -23.32 12.15 -15.42
C LYS A 105 -22.95 12.27 -13.95
N LEU A 106 -21.72 12.67 -13.67
CA LEU A 106 -21.30 13.09 -12.33
C LEU A 106 -20.68 14.47 -12.38
N GLN A 107 -20.99 15.27 -11.38
CA GLN A 107 -20.40 16.57 -11.13
C GLN A 107 -19.58 16.50 -9.86
N ILE A 108 -18.30 16.86 -9.96
CA ILE A 108 -17.36 16.95 -8.84
C ILE A 108 -17.04 18.42 -8.62
N GLU A 109 -17.45 18.95 -7.47
CA GLU A 109 -17.12 20.29 -7.02
C GLU A 109 -16.03 20.23 -5.97
N VAL A 110 -14.98 21.02 -6.16
CA VAL A 110 -13.94 21.26 -5.16
C VAL A 110 -13.83 22.77 -4.96
N LYS A 111 -14.00 23.22 -3.72
CA LYS A 111 -14.05 24.64 -3.36
C LYS A 111 -13.15 24.96 -2.17
N VAL A 112 -12.67 26.20 -2.13
CA VAL A 112 -12.04 26.85 -0.98
C VAL A 112 -12.86 28.09 -0.69
N LYS A 113 -13.44 28.20 0.53
CA LYS A 113 -14.31 29.34 0.91
C LYS A 113 -15.37 29.67 -0.16
N ASP A 114 -16.10 28.65 -0.62
CA ASP A 114 -17.11 28.70 -1.68
C ASP A 114 -16.62 29.05 -3.10
N VAL A 115 -15.32 29.27 -3.29
CA VAL A 115 -14.72 29.51 -4.62
C VAL A 115 -14.22 28.20 -5.21
N HIS A 116 -14.62 27.91 -6.45
CA HIS A 116 -14.11 26.74 -7.19
C HIS A 116 -12.61 26.80 -7.38
N VAL A 117 -11.93 25.67 -7.17
CA VAL A 117 -10.50 25.54 -7.40
C VAL A 117 -10.22 24.91 -8.76
N ALA A 118 -9.08 25.25 -9.37
CA ALA A 118 -8.63 24.70 -10.64
C ALA A 118 -9.74 24.76 -11.73
N LYS A 119 -10.12 23.61 -12.30
CA LYS A 119 -11.17 23.49 -13.33
C LYS A 119 -12.51 23.06 -12.76
N SER A 120 -12.69 23.10 -11.43
CA SER A 120 -13.97 22.74 -10.82
C SER A 120 -15.07 23.69 -11.31
N PRO A 121 -16.31 23.19 -11.54
CA PRO A 121 -16.75 21.80 -11.44
C PRO A 121 -16.19 20.90 -12.56
N TYR A 122 -15.80 19.67 -12.19
CA TYR A 122 -15.45 18.63 -13.15
C TYR A 122 -16.70 17.84 -13.52
N ILE A 123 -17.00 17.75 -14.81
CA ILE A 123 -18.16 17.02 -15.33
C ILE A 123 -17.67 15.73 -15.99
N LEU A 124 -18.08 14.60 -15.43
CA LEU A 124 -17.82 13.27 -15.95
C LEU A 124 -19.03 12.82 -16.76
N GLU A 125 -18.90 12.86 -18.09
CA GLU A 125 -19.94 12.44 -19.02
C GLU A 125 -19.89 10.93 -19.31
N GLY A 126 -21.06 10.34 -19.51
CA GLY A 126 -21.25 8.94 -19.95
C GLY A 126 -21.72 8.03 -18.83
N PRO A 127 -21.85 6.72 -19.06
CA PRO A 127 -22.06 5.82 -17.93
C PRO A 127 -20.78 5.80 -17.07
N VAL A 128 -20.90 6.27 -15.83
CA VAL A 128 -19.90 6.17 -14.77
C VAL A 128 -20.27 4.99 -13.87
N TYR A 129 -19.62 3.87 -14.09
CA TYR A 129 -19.94 2.62 -13.39
C TYR A 129 -19.37 2.57 -11.98
N HIS A 130 -20.19 2.07 -11.04
CA HIS A 130 -19.73 1.61 -9.73
C HIS A 130 -19.12 0.20 -9.81
N GLU A 131 -18.44 -0.22 -8.74
CA GLU A 131 -17.76 -1.51 -8.60
C GLU A 131 -18.63 -2.74 -8.90
N SER A 132 -19.89 -2.73 -8.47
CA SER A 132 -20.79 -3.88 -8.57
C SER A 132 -21.53 -3.97 -9.91
N CYS A 133 -21.19 -3.13 -10.90
CA CYS A 133 -21.87 -3.12 -12.21
C CYS A 133 -21.34 -4.29 -13.02
N GLU A 134 -22.21 -5.16 -13.51
CA GLU A 134 -21.82 -6.20 -14.49
C GLU A 134 -21.75 -5.58 -15.89
N CYS A 135 -20.75 -4.73 -16.09
CA CYS A 135 -20.65 -3.81 -17.21
C CYS A 135 -19.27 -3.93 -17.88
N PRO A 136 -18.90 -5.15 -18.36
CA PRO A 136 -17.54 -5.41 -18.80
C PRO A 136 -17.22 -4.71 -20.12
N GLU A 137 -16.04 -4.07 -20.16
CA GLU A 137 -15.45 -3.64 -21.42
C GLU A 137 -15.16 -4.86 -22.29
N SER A 138 -15.71 -4.84 -23.51
CA SER A 138 -15.62 -5.91 -24.50
C SER A 138 -14.19 -6.14 -25.01
N ARG A 139 -13.37 -5.09 -25.04
CA ARG A 139 -11.99 -5.11 -25.55
C ARG A 139 -11.00 -4.92 -24.40
N PRO A 140 -10.30 -5.98 -23.95
CA PRO A 140 -9.33 -5.87 -22.85
C PRO A 140 -8.24 -4.82 -23.09
N SER A 141 -7.80 -4.63 -24.33
CA SER A 141 -6.82 -3.60 -24.69
C SER A 141 -7.32 -2.18 -24.42
N GLU A 142 -8.60 -1.90 -24.65
CA GLU A 142 -9.21 -0.61 -24.35
C GLU A 142 -9.33 -0.39 -22.85
N TRP A 143 -9.71 -1.43 -22.11
CA TRP A 143 -9.75 -1.38 -20.64
C TRP A 143 -8.37 -1.06 -20.07
N LEU A 144 -7.32 -1.79 -20.48
CA LEU A 144 -5.94 -1.54 -20.06
C LEU A 144 -5.48 -0.11 -20.40
N ARG A 145 -5.84 0.40 -21.59
CA ARG A 145 -5.54 1.77 -22.03
C ARG A 145 -6.22 2.81 -21.14
N HIS A 146 -7.51 2.63 -20.82
CA HIS A 146 -8.25 3.52 -19.93
C HIS A 146 -7.67 3.51 -18.50
N MET A 147 -7.34 2.33 -17.98
CA MET A 147 -6.72 2.14 -16.68
C MET A 147 -5.26 2.64 -16.62
N LYS A 148 -4.71 3.07 -17.76
CA LYS A 148 -3.31 3.50 -17.91
C LYS A 148 -2.31 2.45 -17.42
N CYS A 149 -2.64 1.16 -17.63
CA CYS A 149 -1.73 0.08 -17.29
C CYS A 149 -0.44 0.16 -18.12
N PRO A 150 0.74 -0.10 -17.54
CA PRO A 150 1.97 -0.25 -18.29
C PRO A 150 1.82 -1.33 -19.38
N LYS A 151 2.46 -1.13 -20.54
CA LYS A 151 2.44 -2.13 -21.62
C LYS A 151 3.06 -3.46 -21.21
N SER A 152 4.04 -3.41 -20.31
CA SER A 152 4.74 -4.56 -19.77
C SER A 152 5.11 -4.31 -18.32
N ILE A 153 5.01 -5.35 -17.50
CA ILE A 153 5.49 -5.35 -16.12
C ILE A 153 6.67 -6.34 -16.07
N PRO A 154 7.91 -5.88 -15.82
CA PRO A 154 9.11 -6.73 -15.88
C PRO A 154 9.01 -8.00 -15.03
N GLN A 155 8.48 -7.90 -13.80
CA GLN A 155 8.27 -9.05 -12.91
C GLN A 155 7.39 -10.12 -13.56
N ILE A 156 6.23 -9.74 -14.10
CA ILE A 156 5.28 -10.66 -14.72
C ILE A 156 5.93 -11.36 -15.93
N LEU A 157 6.64 -10.61 -16.77
CA LEU A 157 7.35 -11.18 -17.92
C LEU A 157 8.45 -12.16 -17.48
N HIS A 158 9.20 -11.80 -16.43
CA HIS A 158 10.26 -12.65 -15.88
C HIS A 158 9.70 -13.97 -15.34
N ASP A 159 8.59 -13.94 -14.60
CA ASP A 159 8.00 -15.14 -14.02
C ASP A 159 7.38 -16.05 -15.09
N LEU A 160 6.74 -15.47 -16.10
CA LEU A 160 6.10 -16.21 -17.19
C LEU A 160 7.08 -16.75 -18.24
N GLN A 161 8.33 -16.26 -18.31
CA GLN A 161 9.28 -16.63 -19.37
C GLN A 161 9.59 -18.14 -19.41
N LEU A 162 9.43 -18.83 -18.28
CA LEU A 162 9.68 -20.26 -18.13
C LEU A 162 8.50 -21.13 -18.61
N PHE A 163 7.33 -20.51 -18.85
CA PHE A 163 6.06 -21.19 -19.13
C PHE A 163 5.49 -20.74 -20.49
N GLN A 164 6.32 -20.74 -21.53
CA GLN A 164 5.91 -20.31 -22.87
C GLN A 164 4.83 -21.20 -23.49
N THR A 165 4.77 -22.46 -23.09
CA THR A 165 3.75 -23.42 -23.50
C THR A 165 3.33 -24.22 -22.28
N VAL A 166 2.03 -24.38 -22.09
CA VAL A 166 1.45 -25.07 -20.95
C VAL A 166 0.47 -26.11 -21.48
N ASP A 167 0.68 -27.37 -21.11
CA ASP A 167 -0.26 -28.45 -21.37
C ASP A 167 -1.26 -28.54 -20.20
N LEU A 168 -2.49 -28.07 -20.42
CA LEU A 168 -3.53 -27.99 -19.40
C LEU A 168 -3.92 -29.38 -18.86
N ASP A 169 -3.98 -30.40 -19.72
CA ASP A 169 -4.36 -31.75 -19.33
C ASP A 169 -3.30 -32.41 -18.42
N VAL A 170 -2.02 -32.08 -18.66
CA VAL A 170 -0.90 -32.53 -17.82
C VAL A 170 -0.92 -31.80 -16.48
N ILE A 171 -0.95 -30.46 -16.46
CA ILE A 171 -0.89 -29.71 -15.21
C ILE A 171 -2.09 -29.96 -14.30
N ALA A 172 -3.27 -30.20 -14.89
CA ALA A 172 -4.50 -30.52 -14.15
C ALA A 172 -4.40 -31.84 -13.35
N LYS A 173 -3.48 -32.72 -13.72
CA LYS A 173 -3.18 -33.97 -13.01
C LYS A 173 -1.96 -33.83 -12.09
N GLU A 174 -0.87 -33.28 -12.62
CA GLU A 174 0.41 -33.23 -11.93
C GLU A 174 0.42 -32.24 -10.76
N ILE A 175 -0.16 -31.03 -10.91
CA ILE A 175 -0.13 -30.01 -9.85
C ILE A 175 -0.93 -30.50 -8.62
N PRO A 176 -2.18 -30.99 -8.74
CA PRO A 176 -2.87 -31.56 -7.60
C PRO A 176 -2.17 -32.77 -6.99
N SER A 177 -1.54 -33.62 -7.81
CA SER A 177 -0.81 -34.78 -7.31
C SER A 177 0.41 -34.37 -6.48
N ARG A 178 1.16 -33.35 -6.90
CA ARG A 178 2.36 -32.85 -6.22
C ARG A 178 2.02 -31.98 -5.00
N PHE A 179 1.01 -31.13 -5.10
CA PHE A 179 0.78 -30.04 -4.14
C PHE A 179 -0.57 -30.10 -3.44
N GLY A 180 -1.57 -30.79 -4.00
CA GLY A 180 -2.96 -30.71 -3.56
C GLY A 180 -3.31 -31.46 -2.27
N GLN A 181 -2.41 -32.24 -1.67
CA GLN A 181 -2.70 -32.95 -0.41
C GLN A 181 -2.42 -32.12 0.83
N ARG A 182 -1.34 -31.33 0.84
CA ARG A 182 -0.85 -30.61 2.04
C ARG A 182 -0.88 -29.10 1.92
N GLN A 183 -1.11 -28.57 0.71
CA GLN A 183 -1.12 -27.14 0.44
C GLN A 183 -2.54 -26.64 0.20
N SER A 184 -2.74 -25.34 0.36
CA SER A 184 -3.98 -24.67 -0.01
C SER A 184 -3.94 -24.32 -1.49
N LEU A 185 -4.37 -25.24 -2.34
CA LEU A 185 -4.25 -25.09 -3.80
C LEU A 185 -5.64 -24.90 -4.43
N CYS A 186 -5.76 -23.96 -5.35
CA CYS A 186 -6.97 -23.69 -6.11
C CYS A 186 -6.70 -23.80 -7.60
N HIS A 187 -7.59 -24.47 -8.31
CA HIS A 187 -7.63 -24.55 -9.75
C HIS A 187 -8.77 -23.68 -10.24
N TYR A 188 -8.42 -22.57 -10.91
CA TYR A 188 -9.36 -21.62 -11.48
C TYR A 188 -9.49 -21.82 -12.99
N VAL A 189 -10.74 -21.75 -13.46
CA VAL A 189 -11.07 -21.65 -14.88
C VAL A 189 -11.93 -20.41 -15.07
N ILE A 190 -11.51 -19.52 -15.96
CA ILE A 190 -12.37 -18.46 -16.49
C ILE A 190 -12.85 -18.95 -17.85
N LYS A 191 -14.15 -19.08 -18.04
CA LYS A 191 -14.74 -19.50 -19.31
C LYS A 191 -16.00 -18.71 -19.60
N ASN A 192 -16.08 -18.08 -20.77
CA ASN A 192 -17.18 -17.20 -21.15
C ASN A 192 -17.44 -16.11 -20.08
N ASN A 193 -16.37 -15.51 -19.55
CA ASN A 193 -16.41 -14.50 -18.48
C ASN A 193 -17.05 -14.98 -17.16
N LYS A 194 -17.13 -16.30 -16.94
CA LYS A 194 -17.56 -16.90 -15.67
C LYS A 194 -16.39 -17.58 -14.99
N VAL A 195 -16.32 -17.46 -13.67
CA VAL A 195 -15.26 -18.05 -12.84
C VAL A 195 -15.75 -19.38 -12.29
N TYR A 196 -14.93 -20.41 -12.46
CA TYR A 196 -15.12 -21.75 -11.91
C TYR A 196 -13.90 -22.07 -11.04
N LEU A 197 -14.14 -22.76 -9.92
CA LEU A 197 -13.12 -23.09 -8.94
C LEU A 197 -13.21 -24.56 -8.57
N LYS A 198 -12.05 -25.21 -8.48
CA LYS A 198 -11.87 -26.49 -7.79
C LYS A 198 -10.74 -26.36 -6.79
N THR A 199 -11.01 -26.67 -5.53
CA THR A 199 -10.05 -26.58 -4.43
C THR A 199 -9.39 -27.93 -4.13
N TYR A 200 -8.15 -27.90 -3.64
CA TYR A 200 -7.37 -29.05 -3.22
C TYR A 200 -6.66 -28.74 -1.89
N GLY A 201 -6.72 -29.67 -0.93
CA GLY A 201 -6.12 -29.55 0.41
C GLY A 201 -7.11 -29.13 1.49
N GLU A 202 -6.62 -28.97 2.72
CA GLU A 202 -7.46 -28.80 3.93
C GLU A 202 -7.77 -27.33 4.27
N HIS A 203 -6.92 -26.39 3.85
CA HIS A 203 -6.99 -24.98 4.28
C HIS A 203 -7.27 -24.01 3.13
N VAL A 204 -8.33 -24.25 2.37
CA VAL A 204 -8.63 -23.54 1.12
C VAL A 204 -9.51 -22.30 1.31
N GLY A 205 -10.01 -22.00 2.51
CA GLY A 205 -10.94 -20.88 2.75
C GLY A 205 -10.40 -19.49 2.36
N PHE A 206 -9.08 -19.34 2.20
CA PHE A 206 -8.45 -18.13 1.66
C PHE A 206 -8.78 -17.89 0.17
N HIS A 207 -9.46 -18.82 -0.51
CA HIS A 207 -9.90 -18.66 -1.90
C HIS A 207 -10.77 -17.42 -2.08
N ILE A 208 -11.50 -17.00 -1.03
CA ILE A 208 -12.37 -15.81 -1.06
C ILE A 208 -11.64 -14.55 -1.52
N PHE A 209 -10.34 -14.43 -1.23
CA PHE A 209 -9.54 -13.27 -1.65
C PHE A 209 -9.26 -13.29 -3.14
N MET A 210 -8.91 -14.46 -3.69
CA MET A 210 -8.71 -14.62 -5.13
C MET A 210 -10.05 -14.49 -5.88
N ASP A 211 -11.13 -15.06 -5.34
CA ASP A 211 -12.47 -14.92 -5.89
C ASP A 211 -12.88 -13.45 -6.00
N ALA A 212 -12.62 -12.64 -4.96
CA ALA A 212 -12.94 -11.22 -4.95
C ALA A 212 -12.21 -10.47 -6.08
N ILE A 213 -10.94 -10.80 -6.34
CA ILE A 213 -10.16 -10.23 -7.46
C ILE A 213 -10.80 -10.61 -8.80
N LEU A 214 -11.03 -11.91 -9.03
CA LEU A 214 -11.55 -12.41 -10.30
C LEU A 214 -12.96 -11.89 -10.59
N LEU A 215 -13.84 -11.88 -9.58
CA LEU A 215 -15.19 -11.34 -9.70
C LEU A 215 -15.18 -9.83 -9.93
N SER A 216 -14.23 -9.09 -9.34
CA SER A 216 -14.06 -7.66 -9.64
C SER A 216 -13.65 -7.43 -11.10
N LEU A 217 -12.74 -8.25 -11.62
CA LEU A 217 -12.29 -8.17 -13.00
C LEU A 217 -13.39 -8.52 -14.01
N THR A 218 -14.09 -9.65 -13.84
CA THR A 218 -15.13 -10.10 -14.79
C THR A 218 -16.33 -9.14 -14.88
N ARG A 219 -16.58 -8.35 -13.84
CA ARG A 219 -17.56 -7.24 -13.86
C ARG A 219 -17.14 -6.06 -14.75
N LYS A 220 -15.84 -5.82 -14.89
CA LYS A 220 -15.27 -4.60 -15.51
C LYS A 220 -14.69 -4.81 -16.89
N VAL A 221 -14.25 -6.03 -17.19
CA VAL A 221 -13.62 -6.37 -18.48
C VAL A 221 -13.94 -7.81 -18.83
N LYS A 222 -14.15 -8.07 -20.12
CA LYS A 222 -14.32 -9.42 -20.62
C LYS A 222 -12.99 -10.18 -20.52
N MET A 223 -12.89 -11.07 -19.55
CA MET A 223 -11.68 -11.87 -19.34
C MET A 223 -11.54 -12.94 -20.43
N PRO A 224 -10.30 -13.27 -20.86
CA PRO A 224 -10.08 -14.38 -21.79
C PRO A 224 -10.43 -15.71 -21.14
N ASP A 225 -10.72 -16.71 -21.97
CA ASP A 225 -10.84 -18.09 -21.51
C ASP A 225 -9.45 -18.59 -21.10
N VAL A 226 -9.27 -18.94 -19.83
CA VAL A 226 -7.97 -19.32 -19.26
C VAL A 226 -8.15 -20.27 -18.08
N GLU A 227 -7.17 -21.12 -17.87
CA GLU A 227 -7.08 -22.08 -16.77
C GLU A 227 -5.73 -21.89 -16.07
N PHE A 228 -5.72 -21.85 -14.73
CA PHE A 228 -4.51 -21.65 -13.94
C PHE A 228 -4.64 -22.13 -12.50
N PHE A 229 -3.49 -22.33 -11.85
CA PHE A 229 -3.40 -22.77 -10.46
C PHE A 229 -2.90 -21.65 -9.55
N VAL A 230 -3.53 -21.52 -8.40
CA VAL A 230 -3.22 -20.54 -7.37
C VAL A 230 -2.89 -21.27 -6.08
N ASN A 231 -1.70 -21.04 -5.54
CA ASN A 231 -1.33 -21.37 -4.19
C ASN A 231 -1.80 -20.27 -3.24
N LEU A 232 -2.61 -20.66 -2.26
CA LEU A 232 -3.14 -19.79 -1.22
C LEU A 232 -2.33 -19.86 0.07
N GLY A 233 -1.35 -20.78 0.17
CA GLY A 233 -0.46 -20.88 1.32
C GLY A 233 0.60 -19.77 1.33
N ASP A 234 1.23 -19.58 2.49
CA ASP A 234 2.29 -18.57 2.65
C ASP A 234 3.53 -18.88 1.79
N TRP A 235 3.97 -20.14 1.80
CA TRP A 235 5.21 -20.54 1.14
C TRP A 235 5.02 -20.75 -0.36
N PRO A 236 5.93 -20.23 -1.22
CA PRO A 236 5.97 -20.61 -2.63
C PRO A 236 6.29 -22.10 -2.79
N LEU A 237 5.80 -22.72 -3.86
CA LEU A 237 5.77 -24.17 -4.02
C LEU A 237 6.81 -24.71 -5.01
N GLU A 238 7.01 -24.04 -6.15
CA GLU A 238 7.76 -24.60 -7.27
C GLU A 238 9.26 -24.32 -7.12
N LYS A 239 10.01 -25.23 -6.50
CA LYS A 239 11.45 -25.07 -6.27
C LYS A 239 12.24 -25.05 -7.59
N ARG A 240 13.30 -24.24 -7.64
CA ARG A 240 14.21 -24.13 -8.82
C ARG A 240 14.86 -25.44 -9.24
N ASN A 241 15.10 -26.34 -8.28
CA ASN A 241 15.81 -27.60 -8.49
C ASN A 241 14.87 -28.79 -8.79
N SER A 242 13.59 -28.56 -9.09
CA SER A 242 12.58 -29.63 -9.26
C SER A 242 12.71 -30.45 -10.57
N GLY A 243 13.77 -30.24 -11.36
CA GLY A 243 14.00 -30.96 -12.61
C GLY A 243 13.33 -30.31 -13.83
N LYS A 244 13.01 -31.11 -14.85
CA LYS A 244 12.55 -30.63 -16.17
C LYS A 244 11.06 -30.23 -16.22
N ASN A 245 10.25 -30.58 -15.23
CA ASN A 245 8.80 -30.36 -15.25
C ASN A 245 8.41 -29.28 -14.23
N LEU A 246 8.66 -28.01 -14.59
CA LEU A 246 8.20 -26.87 -13.81
C LEU A 246 6.70 -26.65 -14.03
N HIS A 247 5.99 -26.30 -12.96
CA HIS A 247 4.55 -26.03 -13.01
C HIS A 247 4.25 -24.53 -12.83
N PRO A 248 3.37 -23.94 -13.67
CA PRO A 248 2.97 -22.53 -13.53
C PRO A 248 1.96 -22.38 -12.39
N ILE A 249 2.47 -22.01 -11.21
CA ILE A 249 1.66 -21.79 -10.00
C ILE A 249 1.76 -20.33 -9.61
N PHE A 250 0.61 -19.67 -9.46
CA PHE A 250 0.52 -18.31 -8.94
C PHE A 250 0.58 -18.33 -7.41
N SER A 251 1.44 -17.51 -6.82
CA SER A 251 1.64 -17.43 -5.36
C SER A 251 1.67 -15.97 -4.88
N TRP A 252 1.23 -15.75 -3.64
CA TRP A 252 1.29 -14.43 -2.98
C TRP A 252 2.72 -13.92 -2.76
N CYS A 253 3.66 -14.84 -2.57
CA CYS A 253 5.05 -14.56 -2.29
C CYS A 253 5.94 -15.44 -3.18
N GLY A 254 7.02 -14.87 -3.71
CA GLY A 254 8.10 -15.60 -4.37
C GLY A 254 9.31 -15.77 -3.45
N SER A 255 10.29 -16.54 -3.92
CA SER A 255 11.61 -16.58 -3.30
C SER A 255 12.71 -16.79 -4.33
N ASN A 256 13.95 -16.43 -4.02
CA ASN A 256 15.09 -16.70 -4.90
C ASN A 256 15.35 -18.21 -5.10
N GLU A 257 14.66 -19.09 -4.37
CA GLU A 257 14.73 -20.56 -4.47
C GLU A 257 13.55 -21.17 -5.23
N THR A 258 12.57 -20.37 -5.65
CA THR A 258 11.35 -20.84 -6.32
C THR A 258 11.12 -20.20 -7.69
N ARG A 259 10.13 -20.70 -8.41
CA ARG A 259 9.72 -20.32 -9.78
C ARG A 259 8.23 -19.99 -9.90
N ASP A 260 7.54 -19.86 -8.77
CA ASP A 260 6.15 -19.42 -8.71
C ASP A 260 5.97 -18.06 -9.40
N ILE A 261 4.82 -17.89 -10.03
CA ILE A 261 4.42 -16.63 -10.66
C ILE A 261 3.87 -15.72 -9.57
N VAL A 262 4.59 -14.65 -9.24
CA VAL A 262 4.21 -13.82 -8.09
C VAL A 262 3.09 -12.87 -8.46
N MET A 263 2.06 -12.83 -7.63
CA MET A 263 0.91 -11.93 -7.77
C MET A 263 0.73 -11.04 -6.54
N PRO A 264 -0.06 -9.96 -6.64
CA PRO A 264 -0.38 -9.12 -5.49
C PRO A 264 -0.99 -9.94 -4.34
N THR A 265 -0.54 -9.67 -3.11
CA THR A 265 -0.95 -10.41 -1.91
C THR A 265 -2.44 -10.21 -1.62
N TYR A 266 -3.07 -11.19 -0.96
CA TYR A 266 -4.47 -11.08 -0.58
C TYR A 266 -4.75 -9.83 0.26
N ASP A 267 -3.82 -9.46 1.15
CA ASP A 267 -3.94 -8.30 2.04
C ASP A 267 -3.96 -6.99 1.25
N LEU A 268 -3.00 -6.81 0.33
CA LEU A 268 -2.96 -5.61 -0.51
C LEU A 268 -4.18 -5.53 -1.43
N THR A 269 -4.62 -6.65 -2.02
CA THR A 269 -5.80 -6.66 -2.90
C THR A 269 -7.10 -6.40 -2.14
N GLU A 270 -7.25 -6.93 -0.93
CA GLU A 270 -8.36 -6.62 -0.05
C GLU A 270 -8.38 -5.13 0.30
N SER A 271 -7.21 -4.54 0.59
CA SER A 271 -7.08 -3.10 0.86
C SER A 271 -7.64 -2.24 -0.27
N VAL A 272 -7.52 -2.68 -1.53
CA VAL A 272 -7.99 -1.98 -2.75
C VAL A 272 -9.48 -2.24 -3.01
N LEU A 273 -9.92 -3.49 -2.97
CA LEU A 273 -11.31 -3.86 -3.25
C LEU A 273 -12.28 -3.31 -2.21
N GLU A 274 -11.83 -3.27 -0.97
CA GLU A 274 -12.61 -2.85 0.19
C GLU A 274 -12.26 -1.44 0.68
N THR A 275 -11.45 -0.67 -0.06
CA THR A 275 -11.20 0.74 0.24
C THR A 275 -12.54 1.48 0.38
N MET A 276 -12.71 2.21 1.48
CA MET A 276 -14.00 2.85 1.83
C MET A 276 -15.19 1.87 1.90
N GLY A 277 -14.91 0.61 2.22
CA GLY A 277 -15.89 -0.44 2.45
C GLY A 277 -15.70 -1.01 3.86
N ARG A 278 -15.31 -2.27 3.97
CA ARG A 278 -15.14 -2.95 5.27
C ARG A 278 -13.75 -2.79 5.91
N VAL A 279 -12.75 -2.29 5.18
CA VAL A 279 -11.40 -2.06 5.72
C VAL A 279 -11.16 -0.57 5.99
N SER A 280 -10.56 -0.28 7.15
CA SER A 280 -10.12 1.06 7.54
C SER A 280 -8.65 1.31 7.19
N LEU A 281 -7.83 0.25 7.19
CA LEU A 281 -6.44 0.29 6.76
C LEU A 281 -6.37 0.04 5.26
N ASP A 282 -6.09 1.09 4.51
CA ASP A 282 -5.83 1.04 3.07
C ASP A 282 -4.68 1.99 2.71
N MET A 283 -4.13 1.81 1.52
CA MET A 283 -2.95 2.55 1.04
C MET A 283 -3.12 4.08 1.02
N MET A 284 -4.35 4.59 0.89
CA MET A 284 -4.63 6.04 0.92
C MET A 284 -4.83 6.53 2.35
N SER A 285 -5.50 5.75 3.20
CA SER A 285 -5.68 6.09 4.61
C SER A 285 -4.33 6.22 5.33
N VAL A 286 -3.36 5.36 5.02
CA VAL A 286 -2.01 5.45 5.61
C VAL A 286 -1.36 6.81 5.36
N GLN A 287 -1.42 7.31 4.12
CA GLN A 287 -0.79 8.57 3.73
C GLN A 287 -1.34 9.81 4.43
N ALA A 288 -2.51 9.71 5.09
CA ALA A 288 -3.12 10.81 5.83
C ALA A 288 -3.17 10.60 7.34
N ASN A 289 -2.76 9.43 7.82
CA ASN A 289 -2.78 9.06 9.23
C ASN A 289 -1.38 8.64 9.68
N THR A 290 -0.41 9.52 9.40
CA THR A 290 1.01 9.27 9.68
C THR A 290 1.48 9.82 11.03
N GLY A 291 0.56 10.28 11.88
CA GLY A 291 0.90 10.76 13.22
C GLY A 291 1.47 12.19 13.23
N PRO A 292 2.37 12.54 14.17
CA PRO A 292 2.89 13.89 14.30
C PRO A 292 3.89 14.22 13.18
N ALA A 293 4.25 15.50 13.08
CA ALA A 293 5.31 15.98 12.18
C ALA A 293 6.64 15.26 12.47
N TRP A 294 7.52 15.21 11.46
CA TRP A 294 8.77 14.44 11.53
C TRP A 294 9.59 14.75 12.78
N GLU A 295 9.71 16.03 13.14
CA GLU A 295 10.49 16.52 14.29
C GLU A 295 9.94 16.02 15.63
N ASP A 296 8.64 15.74 15.70
CA ASP A 296 7.92 15.29 16.89
C ASP A 296 7.79 13.76 16.98
N LYS A 297 8.20 13.02 15.95
CA LYS A 297 8.19 11.55 15.96
C LYS A 297 9.24 10.99 16.93
N ASN A 298 8.90 9.88 17.58
CA ASN A 298 9.83 9.15 18.43
C ASN A 298 11.02 8.61 17.61
N SER A 299 12.23 8.89 18.08
CA SER A 299 13.48 8.51 17.41
C SER A 299 13.99 7.11 17.75
N THR A 300 13.20 6.27 18.43
CA THR A 300 13.50 4.83 18.55
C THR A 300 13.00 4.06 17.35
N ALA A 301 13.76 3.07 16.89
CA ALA A 301 13.30 2.14 15.86
C ALA A 301 12.19 1.24 16.39
N PHE A 302 11.14 1.06 15.60
CA PHE A 302 9.89 0.50 16.06
C PHE A 302 9.49 -0.80 15.36
N TRP A 303 8.98 -1.75 16.15
CA TRP A 303 8.39 -2.98 15.64
C TRP A 303 7.36 -3.58 16.60
N ARG A 304 6.26 -4.10 16.05
CA ARG A 304 5.32 -4.99 16.75
C ARG A 304 4.93 -6.15 15.84
N GLY A 305 4.87 -7.35 16.39
CA GLY A 305 4.42 -8.51 15.62
C GLY A 305 4.48 -9.82 16.37
N ARG A 306 4.33 -10.90 15.61
CA ARG A 306 4.41 -12.28 16.10
C ARG A 306 5.79 -12.87 15.84
N ASP A 307 6.08 -13.95 16.56
CA ASP A 307 7.30 -14.76 16.53
C ASP A 307 7.49 -15.60 15.26
N SER A 308 6.96 -15.23 14.09
CA SER A 308 6.94 -16.12 12.92
C SER A 308 8.29 -16.35 12.21
N ARG A 309 9.42 -15.88 12.79
CA ARG A 309 10.78 -16.03 12.25
C ARG A 309 11.83 -15.83 13.35
N LYS A 310 12.97 -16.54 13.27
CA LYS A 310 14.04 -16.48 14.29
C LYS A 310 14.63 -15.08 14.44
N GLU A 311 14.78 -14.36 13.34
CA GLU A 311 15.33 -13.01 13.30
C GLU A 311 14.44 -12.01 14.07
N ARG A 312 13.13 -12.27 14.19
CA ARG A 312 12.24 -11.49 15.07
C ARG A 312 12.53 -11.76 16.56
N LEU A 313 12.92 -12.99 16.92
CA LEU A 313 13.35 -13.32 18.28
C LEU A 313 14.64 -12.57 18.63
N GLU A 314 15.59 -12.51 17.70
CA GLU A 314 16.83 -11.75 17.86
C GLU A 314 16.60 -10.24 17.92
N LEU A 315 15.68 -9.71 17.11
CA LEU A 315 15.24 -8.31 17.19
C LEU A 315 14.75 -7.96 18.60
N VAL A 316 13.86 -8.77 19.18
CA VAL A 316 13.30 -8.50 20.51
C VAL A 316 14.38 -8.63 21.60
N LYS A 317 15.31 -9.58 21.47
CA LYS A 317 16.49 -9.65 22.37
C LYS A 317 17.39 -8.42 22.24
N LEU A 318 17.57 -7.88 21.03
CA LEU A 318 18.31 -6.64 20.80
C LEU A 318 17.58 -5.44 21.43
N ALA A 319 16.27 -5.33 21.25
CA ALA A 319 15.47 -4.25 21.85
C ALA A 319 15.54 -4.24 23.37
N ARG A 320 15.53 -5.41 24.00
CA ARG A 320 15.70 -5.52 25.45
C ARG A 320 17.09 -5.10 25.94
N ARG A 321 18.13 -5.28 25.13
CA ARG A 321 19.50 -4.83 25.44
C ARG A 321 19.71 -3.35 25.15
N HIS A 322 18.99 -2.80 24.18
CA HIS A 322 19.11 -1.42 23.71
C HIS A 322 17.76 -0.69 23.66
N PRO A 323 17.03 -0.56 24.78
CA PRO A 323 15.67 -0.02 24.80
C PRO A 323 15.59 1.47 24.43
N HIS A 324 16.72 2.19 24.46
CA HIS A 324 16.84 3.59 24.04
C HIS A 324 17.02 3.75 22.52
N LEU A 325 17.30 2.66 21.79
CA LEU A 325 17.44 2.65 20.33
C LEU A 325 16.28 1.93 19.65
N ILE A 326 15.77 0.85 20.26
CA ILE A 326 14.79 -0.03 19.65
C ILE A 326 13.63 -0.26 20.62
N ASP A 327 12.42 0.05 20.15
CA ASP A 327 11.17 -0.38 20.74
C ASP A 327 10.57 -1.51 19.89
N ALA A 328 10.92 -2.76 20.23
CA ALA A 328 10.38 -3.96 19.59
C ALA A 328 9.87 -4.96 20.62
N ALA A 329 8.64 -5.46 20.41
CA ALA A 329 8.00 -6.41 21.31
C ALA A 329 7.02 -7.35 20.58
N PHE A 330 6.83 -8.54 21.15
CA PHE A 330 5.88 -9.52 20.63
C PHE A 330 4.46 -9.23 21.09
N THR A 331 3.50 -9.36 20.17
CA THR A 331 2.07 -9.29 20.50
C THR A 331 1.46 -10.65 20.80
N ASN A 332 2.05 -11.72 20.26
CA ASN A 332 1.62 -13.10 20.50
C ASN A 332 2.74 -14.09 20.09
N PHE A 333 2.70 -15.31 20.62
CA PHE A 333 3.54 -16.44 20.22
C PHE A 333 2.70 -17.56 19.61
N PHE A 334 3.16 -18.10 18.49
CA PHE A 334 2.51 -19.23 17.82
C PHE A 334 3.52 -20.25 17.28
N PHE A 335 4.72 -19.82 16.90
CA PHE A 335 5.69 -20.63 16.16
C PHE A 335 6.82 -21.15 17.04
N PHE A 336 7.15 -20.44 18.11
CA PHE A 336 8.20 -20.77 19.06
C PHE A 336 7.64 -20.84 20.47
N LYS A 337 8.41 -21.46 21.37
CA LYS A 337 8.09 -21.45 22.80
C LYS A 337 8.35 -20.05 23.37
N HIS A 338 7.34 -19.46 23.98
CA HIS A 338 7.49 -18.20 24.70
C HIS A 338 8.35 -18.40 25.97
N ASP A 339 9.46 -17.66 26.05
CA ASP A 339 10.23 -17.47 27.29
C ASP A 339 10.25 -15.98 27.63
N GLU A 340 9.43 -15.58 28.59
CA GLU A 340 9.30 -14.19 29.04
C GLU A 340 10.62 -13.61 29.56
N ARG A 341 11.51 -14.45 30.11
CA ARG A 341 12.82 -14.00 30.59
C ARG A 341 13.69 -13.51 29.45
N LEU A 342 13.57 -14.11 28.26
CA LEU A 342 14.30 -13.73 27.06
C LEU A 342 13.59 -12.63 26.26
N TYR A 343 12.27 -12.72 26.10
CA TYR A 343 11.52 -11.90 25.13
C TYR A 343 10.63 -10.84 25.74
N GLY A 344 10.35 -10.93 27.03
CA GLY A 344 9.55 -9.98 27.78
C GLY A 344 8.08 -10.35 27.74
N PRO A 345 7.24 -9.58 28.44
CA PRO A 345 5.80 -9.80 28.41
C PRO A 345 5.27 -9.52 27.01
N LEU A 346 4.15 -10.17 26.67
CA LEU A 346 3.42 -9.83 25.45
C LEU A 346 2.81 -8.44 25.59
N VAL A 347 2.86 -7.67 24.51
CA VAL A 347 2.23 -6.35 24.44
C VAL A 347 0.95 -6.41 23.61
N LYS A 348 0.03 -5.48 23.83
CA LYS A 348 -1.19 -5.41 23.01
C LYS A 348 -0.83 -5.04 21.57
N GLN A 349 -1.63 -5.53 20.64
CA GLN A 349 -1.63 -4.98 19.28
C GLN A 349 -1.98 -3.49 19.35
N ILE A 350 -1.32 -2.69 18.51
CA ILE A 350 -1.61 -1.27 18.35
C ILE A 350 -2.15 -1.02 16.94
N SER A 351 -2.80 0.12 16.75
CA SER A 351 -3.22 0.55 15.42
C SER A 351 -2.01 0.65 14.48
N PHE A 352 -2.18 0.26 13.22
CA PHE A 352 -1.10 0.43 12.24
C PHE A 352 -0.76 1.91 12.03
N PHE A 353 -1.73 2.82 12.17
CA PHE A 353 -1.49 4.27 12.11
C PHE A 353 -0.58 4.77 13.25
N ASP A 354 -0.57 4.07 14.40
CA ASP A 354 0.32 4.43 15.53
C ASP A 354 1.78 4.06 15.26
N PHE A 355 2.07 3.22 14.26
CA PHE A 355 3.45 2.93 13.87
C PHE A 355 4.16 4.21 13.43
N PHE A 356 3.48 5.09 12.70
CA PHE A 356 4.06 6.33 12.15
C PHE A 356 4.32 7.42 13.21
N LYS A 357 4.04 7.15 14.49
CA LYS A 357 4.56 7.95 15.61
C LYS A 357 6.06 7.80 15.82
N TYR A 358 6.70 6.86 15.11
CA TYR A 358 8.12 6.56 15.21
C TYR A 358 8.81 6.82 13.86
N LYS A 359 10.00 7.44 13.91
CA LYS A 359 10.78 7.77 12.72
C LYS A 359 11.22 6.54 11.92
N TYR A 360 11.59 5.46 12.61
CA TYR A 360 12.27 4.32 11.99
C TYR A 360 11.44 3.04 12.12
N GLN A 361 10.95 2.51 11.00
CA GLN A 361 10.10 1.32 10.94
C GLN A 361 10.90 0.09 10.53
N LEU A 362 10.94 -0.92 11.38
CA LEU A 362 11.65 -2.16 11.06
C LEU A 362 10.73 -3.12 10.26
N ASN A 363 11.11 -3.44 9.03
CA ASN A 363 10.42 -4.46 8.24
C ASN A 363 11.20 -5.78 8.26
N ILE A 364 10.90 -6.61 9.26
CA ILE A 364 11.44 -7.96 9.42
C ILE A 364 10.43 -8.98 8.91
N ASP A 365 10.88 -9.86 8.02
CA ASP A 365 10.06 -10.90 7.43
C ASP A 365 9.51 -11.88 8.47
N GLY A 366 8.41 -12.54 8.12
CA GLY A 366 7.75 -13.54 8.96
C GLY A 366 7.98 -14.93 8.42
N THR A 367 6.90 -15.67 8.25
CA THR A 367 6.93 -16.94 7.52
C THR A 367 7.56 -16.75 6.15
N VAL A 368 7.07 -15.73 5.43
CA VAL A 368 7.58 -15.25 4.13
C VAL A 368 7.72 -13.72 4.18
N ALA A 369 7.76 -13.06 3.02
CA ALA A 369 7.79 -11.60 2.91
C ALA A 369 6.73 -10.94 3.81
N ALA A 370 7.10 -9.84 4.46
CA ALA A 370 6.20 -9.15 5.38
C ALA A 370 5.20 -8.26 4.63
N TYR A 371 3.93 -8.69 4.56
CA TYR A 371 2.83 -7.95 3.88
C TYR A 371 2.52 -6.56 4.45
N ARG A 372 3.19 -6.14 5.52
CA ARG A 372 3.11 -4.76 6.02
C ARG A 372 3.96 -3.77 5.22
N LEU A 373 4.96 -4.24 4.47
CA LEU A 373 5.90 -3.38 3.75
C LEU A 373 5.20 -2.33 2.86
N PRO A 374 4.18 -2.65 2.03
CA PRO A 374 3.56 -1.63 1.19
C PRO A 374 2.98 -0.48 2.03
N TYR A 375 2.38 -0.77 3.18
CA TYR A 375 1.85 0.28 4.07
C TYR A 375 2.96 1.05 4.78
N LEU A 376 4.05 0.40 5.19
CA LEU A 376 5.19 1.12 5.76
C LEU A 376 5.79 2.11 4.76
N LEU A 377 5.93 1.70 3.49
CA LEU A 377 6.40 2.54 2.39
C LEU A 377 5.44 3.67 2.02
N ALA A 378 4.13 3.49 2.27
CA ALA A 378 3.12 4.52 2.01
C ALA A 378 3.05 5.59 3.12
N GLY A 379 3.66 5.35 4.27
CA GLY A 379 3.74 6.33 5.35
C GLY A 379 4.88 7.34 5.17
N ASP A 380 5.10 8.16 6.19
CA ASP A 380 6.12 9.23 6.23
C ASP A 380 7.31 8.88 7.15
N SER A 381 7.52 7.58 7.37
CA SER A 381 8.56 7.08 8.28
C SER A 381 9.59 6.27 7.49
N VAL A 382 10.83 6.30 7.95
CA VAL A 382 11.96 5.63 7.30
C VAL A 382 11.85 4.12 7.50
N VAL A 383 11.82 3.37 6.41
CA VAL A 383 11.77 1.91 6.46
C VAL A 383 13.17 1.33 6.49
N LEU A 384 13.46 0.49 7.49
CA LEU A 384 14.64 -0.37 7.52
C LEU A 384 14.20 -1.80 7.16
N LYS A 385 14.62 -2.29 5.99
CA LYS A 385 14.14 -3.57 5.45
C LYS A 385 15.22 -4.63 5.51
N GLN A 386 14.87 -5.77 6.11
CA GLN A 386 15.71 -6.98 6.11
C GLN A 386 15.95 -7.50 4.69
N ASP A 387 17.21 -7.82 4.40
CA ASP A 387 17.60 -8.62 3.24
C ASP A 387 17.06 -10.06 3.40
N SER A 388 16.36 -10.52 2.38
CA SER A 388 15.59 -11.75 2.44
C SER A 388 15.49 -12.41 1.08
N ILE A 389 15.44 -13.74 1.11
CA ILE A 389 15.16 -14.53 -0.08
C ILE A 389 13.74 -14.33 -0.60
N PHE A 390 12.81 -13.90 0.25
CA PHE A 390 11.40 -13.75 -0.07
C PHE A 390 11.09 -12.37 -0.65
N TYR A 391 10.17 -12.34 -1.61
CA TYR A 391 9.76 -11.10 -2.26
C TYR A 391 8.29 -11.12 -2.65
N GLU A 392 7.67 -9.95 -2.60
CA GLU A 392 6.35 -9.70 -3.20
C GLU A 392 6.51 -9.12 -4.62
N HIS A 393 5.42 -9.06 -5.36
CA HIS A 393 5.37 -8.63 -6.78
C HIS A 393 6.02 -7.27 -7.10
N PHE A 394 6.19 -6.37 -6.12
CA PHE A 394 6.73 -5.02 -6.31
C PHE A 394 8.17 -4.84 -5.77
N TYR A 395 8.73 -5.83 -5.07
CA TYR A 395 10.01 -5.65 -4.36
C TYR A 395 11.17 -5.37 -5.32
N ASN A 396 11.13 -5.89 -6.55
CA ASN A 396 12.17 -5.68 -7.55
C ASN A 396 12.21 -4.25 -8.13
N ASP A 397 11.15 -3.47 -7.90
CA ASP A 397 11.14 -2.04 -8.24
C ASP A 397 11.74 -1.18 -7.10
N LEU A 398 11.97 -1.77 -5.92
CA LEU A 398 12.54 -1.06 -4.78
C LEU A 398 14.07 -1.00 -4.85
N ARG A 399 14.62 0.18 -4.58
CA ARG A 399 16.06 0.43 -4.55
C ARG A 399 16.53 0.68 -3.11
N PRO A 400 17.47 -0.14 -2.60
CA PRO A 400 18.13 0.15 -1.32
C PRO A 400 18.75 1.55 -1.34
N TRP A 401 18.72 2.25 -0.21
CA TRP A 401 19.20 3.63 -0.03
C TRP A 401 18.46 4.70 -0.85
N THR A 402 17.40 4.34 -1.56
CA THR A 402 16.48 5.30 -2.19
C THR A 402 15.09 5.20 -1.59
N HIS A 403 14.58 3.97 -1.44
CA HIS A 403 13.23 3.74 -0.90
C HIS A 403 13.24 3.18 0.53
N TYR A 404 14.35 2.60 0.98
CA TYR A 404 14.50 2.02 2.31
C TYR A 404 15.99 1.85 2.67
N ILE A 405 16.29 1.75 3.96
CA ILE A 405 17.63 1.40 4.47
C ILE A 405 17.73 -0.14 4.53
N PRO A 406 18.68 -0.77 3.81
CA PRO A 406 18.84 -2.22 3.86
C PRO A 406 19.49 -2.67 5.18
N LEU A 407 19.01 -3.80 5.70
CA LEU A 407 19.59 -4.53 6.83
C LEU A 407 20.07 -5.90 6.36
N LYS A 408 21.15 -6.42 6.96
CA LYS A 408 21.56 -7.81 6.74
C LYS A 408 20.48 -8.79 7.18
N SER A 409 20.47 -9.96 6.54
CA SER A 409 19.51 -11.02 6.84
C SER A 409 19.51 -11.44 8.30
N ASP A 410 20.66 -11.42 8.98
CA ASP A 410 20.82 -11.80 10.39
C ASP A 410 20.66 -10.62 11.38
N LEU A 411 20.37 -9.42 10.89
CA LEU A 411 20.27 -8.18 11.68
C LEU A 411 21.57 -7.74 12.36
N SER A 412 22.72 -8.29 11.96
CA SER A 412 24.02 -7.97 12.59
C SER A 412 24.44 -6.50 12.46
N ASP A 413 23.90 -5.78 11.47
CA ASP A 413 24.15 -4.35 11.23
C ASP A 413 23.00 -3.44 11.72
N LEU A 414 21.98 -3.98 12.40
CA LEU A 414 20.80 -3.20 12.80
C LEU A 414 21.15 -1.97 13.65
N LEU A 415 22.00 -2.13 14.66
CA LEU A 415 22.37 -1.02 15.55
C LEU A 415 23.16 0.07 14.80
N GLU A 416 24.06 -0.33 13.91
CA GLU A 416 24.81 0.58 13.05
C GLU A 416 23.87 1.38 12.15
N LYS A 417 22.91 0.70 11.49
CA LYS A 417 21.98 1.36 10.56
C LYS A 417 21.01 2.30 11.25
N ILE A 418 20.54 1.97 12.46
CA ILE A 418 19.72 2.89 13.26
C ILE A 418 20.55 4.11 13.67
N GLN A 419 21.80 3.91 14.09
CA GLN A 419 22.66 5.02 14.50
C GLN A 419 22.97 5.95 13.32
N TRP A 420 23.30 5.37 12.15
CA TRP A 420 23.50 6.13 10.92
C TRP A 420 22.26 6.95 10.55
N ALA A 421 21.06 6.36 10.61
CA ALA A 421 19.83 7.08 10.27
C ALA A 421 19.57 8.28 11.21
N LYS A 422 19.90 8.13 12.50
CA LYS A 422 19.79 9.21 13.50
C LYS A 422 20.82 10.33 13.30
N GLU A 423 22.01 9.99 12.82
CA GLU A 423 23.08 10.96 12.55
C GLU A 423 22.87 11.71 11.23
N ASN A 424 22.03 11.19 10.34
CA ASN A 424 21.73 11.76 9.03
C ASN A 424 20.24 12.08 8.87
N ASP A 425 19.64 12.72 9.89
CA ASP A 425 18.17 12.96 9.98
C ASP A 425 17.62 13.73 8.76
N GLU A 426 18.38 14.68 8.22
CA GLU A 426 18.02 15.43 7.01
C GLU A 426 18.12 14.60 5.71
N GLU A 427 18.97 13.58 5.66
CA GLU A 427 19.11 12.71 4.48
C GLU A 427 18.00 11.66 4.43
N VAL A 428 17.47 11.26 5.59
CA VAL A 428 16.43 10.25 5.71
C VAL A 428 15.01 10.82 5.70
N PHE A 429 14.84 12.13 5.92
CA PHE A 429 13.59 12.88 5.72
C PHE A 429 13.47 13.35 4.26
#